data_AF-A0A396I092-F1
#
_entry.id   AF-A0A396I092-F1
#
_cell.length_a   1.000
_cell.length_b   1.000
_cell.length_c   1.000
_cell.angle_alpha   90.00
_cell.angle_beta   90.00
_cell.angle_gamma   90.00
#
_symmetry.space_group_name_H-M   'P 1'
#
loop_
_entity.id
_entity.type
_entity.pdbx_description
1 polymer ?
#
loop_
_entity_poly.entity_id
_entity_poly.type
_entity_poly.pdbx_seq_one_letter_code
_entity_poly.pdbx_strand_id
1 'polypeptide(L)'
;MKLIKKLNLRLAAVHLVDAHLCSDPEKYISALLLTLSTMLHMELPHINVLSKIDLIESYGKLAFNLDFYTDVQDLSYLQDKLDRDPHSAKFRKLTKELCEVVEHYGLVNFTTLDIQDKESVGNLVKLIDKTNGYIFASIDASAVEFSKIAMGAPDWDYYRYPFFFLMQLF
;
A
#
# COMPACT_ATOMS: atom_id res chain seq x y z
N MET A 1 -3.46 1.90 -23.64
CA MET A 1 -3.63 0.44 -23.92
C MET A 1 -2.89 -0.15 -25.14
N LYS A 2 -2.35 0.62 -26.11
CA LYS A 2 -1.62 0.03 -27.27
C LYS A 2 -0.27 -0.65 -26.94
N LEU A 3 0.35 -0.30 -25.80
CA LEU A 3 1.65 -0.86 -25.37
C LEU A 3 1.53 -2.25 -24.73
N ILE A 4 0.48 -2.48 -23.95
CA ILE A 4 0.21 -3.77 -23.27
C ILE A 4 0.08 -4.90 -24.30
N LYS A 5 -0.66 -4.68 -25.39
CA LYS A 5 -0.88 -5.69 -26.43
C LYS A 5 0.32 -5.93 -27.34
N LYS A 6 1.26 -4.98 -27.46
CA LYS A 6 2.45 -5.13 -28.31
C LYS A 6 3.65 -5.74 -27.59
N LEU A 7 3.79 -5.48 -26.29
CA LEU A 7 4.95 -5.88 -25.50
C LEU A 7 4.63 -6.95 -24.44
N ASN A 8 3.36 -7.38 -24.33
CA ASN A 8 2.87 -8.34 -23.33
C ASN A 8 3.29 -7.99 -21.89
N LEU A 9 3.27 -6.68 -21.57
CA LEU A 9 3.65 -6.16 -20.27
C LEU A 9 2.45 -6.12 -19.34
N ARG A 10 2.63 -6.65 -18.13
CA ARG A 10 1.67 -6.51 -17.03
C ARG A 10 2.16 -5.40 -16.12
N LEU A 11 1.36 -4.34 -15.97
CA LEU A 11 1.76 -3.12 -15.26
C LEU A 11 1.04 -3.05 -13.91
N ALA A 12 1.79 -2.74 -12.86
CA ALA A 12 1.28 -2.38 -11.55
C ALA A 12 1.85 -1.01 -11.14
N ALA A 13 1.04 -0.23 -10.43
CA ALA A 13 1.43 1.06 -9.90
C ALA A 13 1.74 0.93 -8.41
N VAL A 14 2.92 1.41 -7.99
CA VAL A 14 3.32 1.44 -6.57
C VAL A 14 3.39 2.89 -6.14
N HIS A 15 2.53 3.27 -5.20
CA HIS A 15 2.51 4.60 -4.60
C HIS A 15 3.27 4.58 -3.29
N LEU A 16 4.45 5.21 -3.31
CA LEU A 16 5.30 5.34 -2.13
C LEU A 16 4.91 6.61 -1.37
N VAL A 17 4.50 6.44 -0.13
CA VAL A 17 4.23 7.51 0.84
C VAL A 17 5.34 7.49 1.89
N ASP A 18 5.86 8.66 2.25
CA ASP A 18 6.87 8.77 3.29
C ASP A 18 6.23 8.61 4.69
N ALA A 19 6.77 7.72 5.51
CA ALA A 19 6.32 7.52 6.88
C ALA A 19 6.38 8.79 7.74
N HIS A 20 7.21 9.78 7.39
CA HIS A 20 7.23 11.07 8.08
C HIS A 20 5.86 11.76 8.10
N LEU A 21 5.01 11.53 7.09
CA LEU A 21 3.66 12.11 7.02
C LEU A 21 2.73 11.58 8.12
N CYS A 22 3.02 10.42 8.71
CA CYS A 22 2.27 9.85 9.83
C CYS A 22 2.56 10.56 11.17
N SER A 23 3.62 11.38 11.24
CA SER A 23 4.01 12.10 12.47
C SER A 23 2.93 13.12 12.89
N ASP A 24 2.35 13.81 11.91
CA ASP A 24 1.34 14.85 12.15
C ASP A 24 -0.02 14.43 11.53
N PRO A 25 -1.13 14.58 12.27
CA PRO A 25 -2.45 14.17 11.79
C PRO A 25 -2.89 14.91 10.52
N GLU A 26 -2.57 16.19 10.39
CA GLU A 26 -2.91 17.00 9.22
C GLU A 26 -2.18 16.53 7.95
N LYS A 27 -0.90 16.18 8.10
CA LYS A 27 -0.08 15.63 7.01
C LYS A 27 -0.59 14.25 6.62
N TYR A 28 -0.97 13.45 7.59
CA TYR A 28 -1.50 12.11 7.36
C TYR A 28 -2.82 12.14 6.58
N ILE A 29 -3.78 12.99 6.96
CA ILE A 29 -5.05 13.15 6.21
C ILE A 29 -4.78 13.59 4.77
N SER A 30 -3.85 14.52 4.58
CA SER A 30 -3.44 14.95 3.25
C SER A 30 -2.87 13.80 2.41
N ALA A 31 -2.08 12.93 3.02
CA ALA A 31 -1.54 11.73 2.39
C ALA A 31 -2.65 10.71 2.03
N LEU A 32 -3.64 10.52 2.91
CA LEU A 32 -4.79 9.65 2.65
C LEU A 32 -5.61 10.13 1.45
N LEU A 33 -5.90 11.43 1.38
CA LEU A 33 -6.64 12.02 0.26
C LEU A 33 -5.86 11.94 -1.05
N LEU A 34 -4.55 12.17 -1.00
CA LEU A 34 -3.68 12.01 -2.16
C LEU A 34 -3.72 10.55 -2.65
N THR A 35 -3.58 9.60 -1.72
CA THR A 35 -3.58 8.17 -2.03
C THR A 35 -4.92 7.72 -2.63
N LEU A 36 -6.03 8.18 -2.06
CA LEU A 36 -7.37 7.92 -2.57
C LEU A 36 -7.55 8.52 -3.98
N SER A 37 -7.10 9.76 -4.18
CA SER A 37 -7.13 10.40 -5.50
C SER A 37 -6.29 9.65 -6.52
N THR A 38 -5.08 9.19 -6.18
CA THR A 38 -4.25 8.40 -7.10
C THR A 38 -4.90 7.06 -7.44
N MET A 39 -5.52 6.39 -6.47
CA MET A 39 -6.25 5.14 -6.69
C MET A 39 -7.45 5.33 -7.63
N LEU A 40 -8.18 6.43 -7.51
CA LEU A 40 -9.33 6.71 -8.37
C LEU A 40 -8.93 7.12 -9.80
N HIS A 41 -7.84 7.87 -9.96
CA HIS A 41 -7.40 8.34 -11.27
C HIS A 41 -6.57 7.32 -12.05
N MET A 42 -5.91 6.38 -11.37
CA MET A 42 -5.08 5.36 -12.01
C MET A 42 -5.88 4.09 -12.27
N GLU A 43 -6.16 3.81 -13.55
CA GLU A 43 -6.81 2.56 -14.00
C GLU A 43 -5.86 1.33 -13.97
N LEU A 44 -4.91 1.30 -13.03
CA LEU A 44 -3.91 0.24 -12.89
C LEU A 44 -4.03 -0.43 -11.52
N PRO A 45 -3.66 -1.71 -11.41
CA PRO A 45 -3.61 -2.37 -10.11
C PRO A 45 -2.58 -1.65 -9.23
N HIS A 46 -3.06 -1.09 -8.12
CA HIS A 46 -2.36 -0.07 -7.33
C HIS A 46 -2.04 -0.58 -5.93
N ILE A 47 -0.82 -0.38 -5.47
CA ILE A 47 -0.36 -0.73 -4.13
C ILE A 47 0.14 0.54 -3.46
N ASN A 48 -0.37 0.84 -2.27
CA ASN A 48 0.18 1.92 -1.45
C ASN A 48 1.20 1.35 -0.47
N VAL A 49 2.33 2.04 -0.36
CA VAL A 49 3.45 1.60 0.46
C VAL A 49 3.91 2.75 1.34
N LEU A 50 3.96 2.52 2.64
CA LEU A 50 4.63 3.41 3.59
C LEU A 50 6.12 3.09 3.58
N SER A 51 6.90 4.00 3.01
CA SER A 51 8.35 3.94 2.92
C SER A 51 9.01 4.57 4.14
N LYS A 52 10.28 4.21 4.40
CA LYS A 52 11.10 4.75 5.48
C LYS A 52 10.54 4.46 6.89
N ILE A 53 9.98 3.27 7.06
CA ILE A 53 9.46 2.80 8.35
C ILE A 53 10.56 2.75 9.40
N ASP A 54 11.82 2.52 9.00
CA ASP A 54 13.00 2.56 9.87
C ASP A 54 13.19 3.90 10.59
N LEU A 55 12.76 5.00 9.96
CA LEU A 55 12.93 6.35 10.52
C LEU A 55 11.77 6.76 11.44
N ILE A 56 10.67 6.01 11.48
CA ILE A 56 9.51 6.28 12.35
C ILE A 56 9.93 6.43 13.81
N GLU A 57 10.81 5.55 14.30
CA GLU A 57 11.30 5.61 15.68
C GLU A 57 12.11 6.88 15.95
N SER A 58 12.79 7.42 14.93
CA SER A 58 13.58 8.64 15.02
C SER A 58 12.73 9.92 14.96
N TYR A 59 11.54 9.86 14.34
CA TYR A 59 10.65 11.01 14.19
C TYR A 59 9.82 11.31 15.44
N GLY A 60 9.74 10.38 16.39
CA GLY A 60 9.14 10.58 17.71
C GLY A 60 8.28 9.41 18.14
N LYS A 61 7.62 9.55 19.31
CA LYS A 61 6.62 8.57 19.75
C LYS A 61 5.40 8.70 18.83
N LEU A 62 5.22 7.71 17.96
CA LEU A 62 3.95 7.55 17.27
C LEU A 62 2.83 7.50 18.31
N ALA A 63 1.75 8.22 18.00
CA ALA A 63 0.60 8.24 18.88
C ALA A 63 -0.11 6.87 18.93
N PHE A 64 0.13 6.02 17.92
CA PHE A 64 -0.57 4.75 17.70
C PHE A 64 0.37 3.68 17.15
N ASN A 65 -0.08 2.42 17.21
CA ASN A 65 0.61 1.31 16.59
C ASN A 65 0.63 1.46 15.06
N LEU A 66 1.62 0.87 14.42
CA LEU A 66 1.78 0.94 12.95
C LEU A 66 0.54 0.41 12.22
N ASP A 67 -0.12 -0.60 12.79
CA ASP A 67 -1.35 -1.21 12.27
C ASP A 67 -2.49 -0.21 12.04
N PHE A 68 -2.58 0.83 12.87
CA PHE A 68 -3.57 1.90 12.69
C PHE A 68 -3.32 2.68 11.39
N TYR A 69 -2.06 2.93 11.08
CA TYR A 69 -1.66 3.66 9.88
C TYR A 69 -1.68 2.79 8.63
N THR A 70 -1.55 1.46 8.76
CA THR A 70 -1.64 0.55 7.63
C THR A 70 -3.07 0.27 7.22
N ASP A 71 -3.94 0.03 8.20
CA ASP A 71 -5.31 -0.42 7.96
C ASP A 71 -6.27 0.75 7.74
N VAL A 72 -5.90 1.96 8.20
CA VAL A 72 -6.68 3.19 8.03
C VAL A 72 -8.12 3.01 8.52
N GLN A 73 -8.30 2.29 9.64
CA GLN A 73 -9.60 2.06 10.26
C GLN A 73 -9.78 2.97 11.48
N ASP A 74 -10.95 3.60 11.57
CA ASP A 74 -11.37 4.48 12.67
C ASP A 74 -10.56 5.80 12.79
N LEU A 75 -10.73 6.68 11.80
CA LEU A 75 -10.14 8.02 11.77
C LEU A 75 -10.74 8.96 12.82
N SER A 76 -11.76 8.53 13.57
CA SER A 76 -12.37 9.29 14.67
C SER A 76 -11.34 9.76 15.71
N TYR A 77 -10.35 8.92 16.02
CA TYR A 77 -9.27 9.26 16.96
C TYR A 77 -8.34 10.35 16.45
N LEU A 78 -8.16 10.41 15.13
CA LEU A 78 -7.36 11.46 14.49
C LEU A 78 -8.08 12.81 14.60
N GLN A 79 -9.41 12.79 14.47
CA GLN A 79 -10.27 13.97 14.65
C GLN A 79 -10.17 14.52 16.08
N ASP A 80 -10.23 13.65 17.09
CA ASP A 80 -10.11 14.06 18.51
C ASP A 80 -8.76 14.71 18.84
N LYS A 81 -7.68 14.24 18.21
CA LYS A 81 -6.35 14.84 18.38
C LYS A 81 -6.26 16.20 17.69
N LEU A 82 -6.91 16.33 16.53
CA LEU A 82 -6.92 17.54 15.74
C LEU A 82 -7.78 18.64 16.36
N ASP A 83 -8.89 18.27 17.00
CA ASP A 83 -9.81 19.17 17.72
C ASP A 83 -9.14 19.90 18.89
N ARG A 84 -8.04 19.35 19.42
CA ARG A 84 -7.27 19.96 20.52
C ARG A 84 -6.33 21.07 20.06
N ASP A 85 -6.06 21.17 18.74
CA ASP A 85 -5.22 22.22 18.19
C ASP A 85 -6.06 23.48 17.88
N PRO A 86 -5.75 24.64 18.49
CA PRO A 86 -6.46 25.89 18.24
C PRO A 86 -6.51 26.31 16.76
N HIS A 87 -5.49 25.96 15.98
CA HIS A 87 -5.44 26.30 14.56
C HIS A 87 -6.38 25.41 13.73
N SER A 88 -6.50 24.14 14.09
CA SER A 88 -7.31 23.16 13.37
C SER A 88 -8.79 23.16 13.76
N ALA A 89 -9.12 23.73 14.93
CA ALA A 89 -10.49 23.90 15.40
C ALA A 89 -11.40 24.67 14.41
N LYS A 90 -10.83 25.57 13.59
CA LYS A 90 -11.57 26.28 12.53
C LYS A 90 -12.02 25.34 11.40
N PHE A 91 -11.23 24.31 11.09
CA PHE A 91 -11.45 23.40 9.98
C PHE A 91 -12.07 22.06 10.39
N ARG A 92 -12.42 21.89 11.66
CA ARG A 92 -12.99 20.66 12.22
C ARG A 92 -14.06 20.01 11.34
N LYS A 93 -15.04 20.81 10.89
CA LYS A 93 -16.12 20.29 10.05
C LYS A 93 -15.59 19.74 8.73
N LEU A 94 -14.64 20.43 8.09
CA LEU A 94 -14.04 19.97 6.84
C LEU A 94 -13.23 18.68 7.06
N THR A 95 -12.39 18.65 8.09
CA THR A 95 -11.57 17.47 8.40
C THR A 95 -12.43 16.24 8.66
N LYS A 96 -13.53 16.40 9.40
CA LYS A 96 -14.48 15.32 9.65
C LYS A 96 -15.06 14.75 8.36
N GLU A 97 -15.58 15.60 7.48
CA GLU A 97 -16.15 15.16 6.20
C GLU A 97 -15.09 14.49 5.30
N LEU A 98 -13.84 14.97 5.33
CA LEU A 98 -12.74 14.34 4.59
C LEU A 98 -12.41 12.94 5.11
N CYS A 99 -12.39 12.75 6.44
CA CYS A 99 -12.20 11.44 7.05
C CYS A 99 -13.36 10.49 6.70
N GLU A 100 -14.61 10.96 6.78
CA GLU A 100 -15.80 10.17 6.41
C GLU A 100 -15.75 9.72 4.95
N VAL A 101 -15.27 10.57 4.03
CA VAL A 101 -15.08 10.17 2.62
C VAL A 101 -14.03 9.07 2.50
N VAL A 102 -12.88 9.19 3.15
CA VAL A 102 -11.83 8.17 3.09
C VAL A 102 -12.33 6.83 3.62
N GLU A 103 -13.02 6.84 4.76
CA GLU A 103 -13.63 5.64 5.36
C GLU A 103 -14.71 5.02 4.48
N HIS A 104 -15.57 5.85 3.87
CA HIS A 104 -16.64 5.37 2.99
C HIS A 104 -16.11 4.64 1.75
N TYR A 105 -14.98 5.10 1.19
CA TYR A 105 -14.33 4.35 0.09
C TYR A 105 -13.70 3.05 0.60
N GLY A 106 -13.05 3.05 1.76
CA GLY A 106 -12.44 1.85 2.34
C GLY A 106 -11.39 1.16 1.44
N LEU A 107 -10.86 1.89 0.46
CA LEU A 107 -9.92 1.38 -0.56
C LEU A 107 -8.46 1.54 -0.15
N VAL A 108 -8.19 2.44 0.80
CA VAL A 108 -6.83 2.83 1.16
C VAL A 108 -6.31 1.87 2.22
N ASN A 109 -5.35 1.04 1.84
CA ASN A 109 -4.53 0.26 2.76
C ASN A 109 -3.07 0.49 2.41
N PHE A 110 -2.19 0.46 3.40
CA PHE A 110 -0.75 0.57 3.18
C PHE A 110 -0.03 -0.72 3.53
N THR A 111 1.01 -1.03 2.76
CA THR A 111 2.04 -2.02 3.12
C THR A 111 3.28 -1.28 3.61
N THR A 112 3.97 -1.83 4.60
CA THR A 112 5.17 -1.22 5.17
C THR A 112 6.40 -1.63 4.35
N LEU A 113 7.31 -0.69 4.13
CA LEU A 113 8.59 -0.93 3.48
C LEU A 113 9.73 -0.37 4.33
N ASP A 114 10.57 -1.28 4.77
CA ASP A 114 11.90 -1.01 5.27
C ASP A 114 12.94 -1.48 4.23
N ILE A 115 13.82 -0.59 3.81
CA ILE A 115 14.87 -0.90 2.82
C ILE A 115 16.07 -1.62 3.45
N GLN A 116 16.25 -1.52 4.77
CA GLN A 116 17.29 -2.23 5.50
C GLN A 116 16.94 -3.71 5.66
N ASP A 117 15.64 -4.03 5.73
CA ASP A 117 15.15 -5.39 5.82
C ASP A 117 14.88 -6.02 4.45
N LYS A 118 15.60 -7.11 4.16
CA LYS A 118 15.42 -7.87 2.92
C LYS A 118 14.09 -8.63 2.88
N GLU A 119 13.55 -9.01 4.03
CA GLU A 119 12.27 -9.72 4.10
C GLU A 119 11.11 -8.78 3.75
N SER A 120 11.09 -7.56 4.30
CA SER A 120 10.14 -6.50 3.92
C SER A 120 10.13 -6.23 2.42
N VAL A 121 11.30 -6.04 1.80
CA VAL A 121 11.41 -5.86 0.34
C VAL A 121 10.90 -7.09 -0.42
N GLY A 122 11.25 -8.29 0.03
CA GLY A 122 10.78 -9.54 -0.58
C GLY A 122 9.26 -9.68 -0.53
N ASN A 123 8.64 -9.35 0.61
CA ASN A 123 7.19 -9.39 0.79
C ASN A 123 6.47 -8.37 -0.12
N LEU A 124 7.04 -7.17 -0.29
CA LEU A 124 6.50 -6.17 -1.21
C LEU A 124 6.56 -6.64 -2.66
N VAL A 125 7.67 -7.25 -3.10
CA VAL A 125 7.79 -7.81 -4.45
C VAL A 125 6.74 -8.91 -4.68
N LYS A 126 6.58 -9.84 -3.72
CA LYS A 126 5.55 -10.87 -3.78
C LYS A 126 4.14 -10.27 -3.89
N LEU A 127 3.87 -9.17 -3.18
CA LEU A 127 2.59 -8.46 -3.25
C LEU A 127 2.37 -7.77 -4.61
N ILE A 128 3.42 -7.17 -5.18
CA ILE A 128 3.40 -6.59 -6.54
C ILE A 128 3.07 -7.66 -7.57
N ASP A 129 3.71 -8.81 -7.49
CA ASP A 129 3.48 -9.91 -8.43
C ASP A 129 2.08 -10.51 -8.29
N LYS A 130 1.56 -10.60 -7.06
CA LYS A 130 0.18 -11.02 -6.78
C LYS A 130 -0.81 -10.04 -7.41
N THR A 131 -0.59 -8.75 -7.23
CA THR A 131 -1.45 -7.66 -7.72
C THR A 131 -1.41 -7.54 -9.24
N ASN A 132 -0.26 -7.78 -9.86
CA ASN A 132 -0.09 -7.83 -11.31
C ASN A 132 -0.58 -9.15 -11.93
N GLY A 133 -0.96 -10.12 -11.09
CA GLY A 133 -1.38 -11.46 -11.46
C GLY A 133 -0.28 -12.32 -12.09
N TYR A 134 1.00 -11.95 -11.95
CA TYR A 134 2.15 -12.68 -12.50
C TYR A 134 2.17 -14.13 -11.97
N ILE A 135 1.83 -14.30 -10.70
CA ILE A 135 1.75 -15.61 -10.02
C ILE A 135 0.78 -16.57 -10.72
N PHE A 136 -0.26 -16.06 -11.39
CA PHE A 136 -1.26 -16.85 -12.09
C PHE A 136 -0.87 -17.25 -13.51
N ALA A 137 0.26 -16.76 -14.03
CA ALA A 137 0.68 -17.00 -15.42
C ALA A 137 1.21 -18.43 -15.67
N SER A 138 1.69 -19.11 -14.63
CA SER A 138 2.42 -20.38 -14.71
C SER A 138 1.62 -21.60 -14.23
N ILE A 139 0.38 -21.40 -13.79
CA ILE A 139 -0.45 -22.46 -13.19
C ILE A 139 -1.47 -22.92 -14.23
N ASP A 140 -1.38 -24.20 -14.62
CA ASP A 140 -2.43 -24.87 -15.39
C ASP A 140 -3.70 -24.95 -14.55
N ALA A 141 -4.81 -24.51 -15.15
CA ALA A 141 -5.98 -24.04 -14.44
C ALA A 141 -6.65 -25.08 -13.52
N SER A 142 -6.52 -24.90 -12.20
CA SER A 142 -7.51 -25.38 -11.24
C SER A 142 -8.05 -24.20 -10.41
N ALA A 143 -9.37 -24.00 -10.43
CA ALA A 143 -10.07 -22.96 -9.65
C ALA A 143 -9.70 -22.98 -8.15
N VAL A 144 -9.33 -24.16 -7.65
CA VAL A 144 -8.93 -24.41 -6.27
C VAL A 144 -7.55 -23.82 -5.97
N GLU A 145 -6.58 -23.92 -6.88
CA GLU A 145 -5.25 -23.32 -6.69
C GLU A 145 -5.28 -21.80 -6.81
N PHE A 146 -6.09 -21.26 -7.73
CA PHE A 146 -6.33 -19.81 -7.81
C PHE A 146 -6.89 -19.25 -6.51
N SER A 147 -7.88 -19.93 -5.92
CA SER A 147 -8.50 -19.51 -4.66
C SER A 147 -7.50 -19.58 -3.49
N LYS A 148 -6.67 -20.62 -3.43
CA LYS A 148 -5.61 -20.73 -2.39
C LYS A 148 -4.57 -19.62 -2.49
N ILE A 149 -4.20 -19.22 -3.71
CA ILE A 149 -3.19 -18.16 -3.91
C ILE A 149 -3.78 -16.76 -3.69
N ALA A 150 -5.03 -16.56 -4.07
CA ALA A 150 -5.74 -15.31 -3.80
C ALA A 150 -5.94 -15.10 -2.29
N MET A 151 -6.30 -16.15 -1.55
CA MET A 151 -6.65 -16.09 -0.12
C MET A 151 -5.45 -16.30 0.83
N GLY A 152 -4.33 -16.85 0.36
CA GLY A 152 -3.15 -17.12 1.19
C GLY A 152 -2.29 -15.88 1.47
N ALA A 153 -1.61 -15.92 2.62
CA ALA A 153 -0.49 -15.03 2.92
C ALA A 153 0.58 -15.12 1.80
N PRO A 154 1.36 -14.06 1.52
CA PRO A 154 2.36 -14.04 0.45
C PRO A 154 3.59 -14.91 0.79
N ASP A 155 3.38 -16.19 1.06
CA ASP A 155 4.43 -17.15 1.43
C ASP A 155 4.74 -18.13 0.28
N TRP A 156 4.81 -17.61 -0.94
CA TRP A 156 5.23 -18.39 -2.11
C TRP A 156 6.75 -18.37 -2.22
N ASP A 157 7.35 -19.55 -2.31
CA ASP A 157 8.79 -19.73 -2.54
C ASP A 157 9.19 -19.29 -3.95
N TYR A 158 9.72 -18.07 -4.05
CA TYR A 158 10.22 -17.50 -5.31
C TYR A 158 11.31 -18.38 -5.98
N TYR A 159 12.04 -19.15 -5.16
CA TYR A 159 13.13 -20.05 -5.59
C TYR A 159 12.66 -21.42 -6.08
N ARG A 160 11.35 -21.74 -6.05
CA ARG A 160 10.84 -23.00 -6.62
C ARG A 160 10.89 -23.02 -8.16
N TYR A 161 10.93 -21.86 -8.80
CA TYR A 161 10.99 -21.75 -10.24
C TYR A 161 12.46 -21.66 -10.69
N PRO A 162 12.90 -22.50 -11.65
CA PRO A 162 14.28 -22.48 -12.11
C PRO A 162 14.52 -21.20 -12.94
N PHE A 163 14.96 -20.13 -12.28
CA PHE A 163 15.41 -18.89 -12.89
C PHE A 163 16.66 -19.05 -13.79
N PHE A 164 17.17 -20.27 -13.95
CA PHE A 164 18.39 -20.56 -14.70
C PHE A 164 18.26 -20.36 -16.23
N PHE A 165 17.05 -20.21 -16.77
CA PHE A 165 16.88 -20.11 -18.23
C PHE A 165 16.89 -18.68 -18.78
N LEU A 166 16.75 -17.63 -17.96
CA LEU A 166 16.69 -16.24 -18.45
C LEU A 166 18.04 -15.50 -18.44
N MET A 167 19.07 -16.03 -17.76
CA MET A 167 20.39 -15.39 -17.63
C MET A 167 21.43 -15.90 -18.66
N GLN A 168 20.99 -16.67 -19.67
CA GLN A 168 21.84 -17.17 -20.76
C GLN A 168 21.68 -16.37 -22.08
N LEU A 169 20.90 -15.29 -22.07
CA LEU A 169 20.61 -14.47 -23.25
C LEU A 169 21.04 -13.00 -23.13
N PHE A 170 21.91 -12.70 -22.15
CA PHE A 170 22.71 -11.47 -22.11
C PHE A 170 24.19 -11.82 -21.92
#